data_AF-A0A350YC31-F1
#
_entry.id   AF-A0A350YC31-F1
#
_cell.length_a   1.000
_cell.length_b   1.000
_cell.length_c   1.000
_cell.angle_alpha   90.00
_cell.angle_beta   90.00
_cell.angle_gamma   90.00
#
_symmetry.space_group_name_H-M   'P 1'
#
loop_
_entity.id
_entity.type
_entity.pdbx_description
1 polymer ?
#
loop_
_entity_poly.entity_id
_entity_poly.type
_entity_poly.pdbx_seq_one_letter_code
_entity_poly.pdbx_strand_id
1 'polypeptide(L)'
;MNKPICTHISVNDIQSDGLVKWLEKNAEEHKLKYLLAHAEDGVIWGYFKEGELVASGNVFPQLAKLRLCTLQQCRIFGKNAEVMLWKVGESWKARLIKDEHLSKEDYICEKQILWGTQQEGEFKPDFTLVSDGSQGLKHAVPLTNIPFSQNKNNLYRPIRLIVHHYIDYDDNSGVARICLSRLVDLRGAKI
;
A
#
# COMPACT_ATOMS: atom_id res chain seq x y z
N MET A 1 -22.02 10.13 11.20
CA MET A 1 -21.75 9.72 9.80
C MET A 1 -20.72 8.63 9.86
N ASN A 2 -21.11 7.37 9.67
CA ASN A 2 -20.23 6.21 9.84
C ASN A 2 -19.46 5.90 8.54
N LYS A 3 -19.14 6.94 7.77
CA LYS A 3 -18.47 6.85 6.48
C LYS A 3 -17.19 7.68 6.53
N PRO A 4 -16.13 7.21 5.88
CA PRO A 4 -14.93 8.01 5.74
C PRO A 4 -15.20 9.20 4.82
N ILE A 5 -14.42 10.25 4.98
CA ILE A 5 -14.37 11.35 4.02
C ILE A 5 -13.64 10.82 2.79
N CYS A 6 -14.28 10.88 1.62
CA CYS A 6 -13.67 10.48 0.35
C CYS A 6 -13.80 11.64 -0.64
N THR A 7 -12.68 12.23 -1.04
CA THR A 7 -12.66 13.39 -1.93
C THR A 7 -11.77 13.13 -3.14
N HIS A 8 -12.15 13.66 -4.29
CA HIS A 8 -11.26 13.73 -5.44
C HIS A 8 -10.20 14.80 -5.20
N ILE A 9 -8.96 14.51 -5.61
CA ILE A 9 -7.85 15.46 -5.51
C ILE A 9 -7.24 15.67 -6.90
N SER A 10 -6.62 16.84 -7.09
CA SER A 10 -6.03 17.23 -8.38
C SER A 10 -4.81 16.39 -8.73
N VAL A 11 -4.68 16.07 -10.01
CA VAL A 11 -3.53 15.36 -10.61
C VAL A 11 -2.71 16.25 -11.55
N ASN A 12 -3.05 17.54 -11.66
CA ASN A 12 -2.40 18.46 -12.61
C ASN A 12 -0.89 18.58 -12.34
N ASP A 13 -0.52 18.62 -11.06
CA ASP A 13 0.87 18.77 -10.62
C ASP A 13 1.74 17.54 -10.96
N ILE A 14 1.15 16.38 -11.29
CA ILE A 14 1.91 15.17 -11.68
C ILE A 14 2.70 15.42 -12.96
N GLN A 15 2.11 16.13 -13.92
CA GLN A 15 2.76 16.44 -15.19
C GLN A 15 3.79 17.57 -15.05
N SER A 16 3.55 18.56 -14.18
CA SER A 16 4.44 19.71 -14.00
C SER A 16 5.61 19.43 -13.06
N ASP A 17 5.36 18.83 -11.90
CA ASP A 17 6.32 18.70 -10.80
C ASP A 17 6.92 17.29 -10.74
N GLY A 18 6.27 16.34 -11.40
CA GLY A 18 6.65 14.94 -11.47
C GLY A 18 5.96 14.08 -10.40
N LEU A 19 5.77 12.80 -10.75
CA LEU A 19 5.07 11.81 -9.91
C LEU A 19 5.63 11.72 -8.48
N VAL A 20 6.95 11.72 -8.32
CA VAL A 20 7.58 11.54 -6.99
C VAL A 20 7.27 12.72 -6.07
N LYS A 21 7.45 13.97 -6.55
CA LYS A 21 7.14 15.16 -5.76
C LYS A 21 5.66 15.24 -5.39
N TRP A 22 4.77 14.87 -6.32
CA TRP A 22 3.33 14.80 -6.04
C TRP A 22 3.02 13.80 -4.91
N LEU A 23 3.66 12.63 -4.91
CA LEU A 23 3.50 11.62 -3.87
C LEU A 23 4.05 12.09 -2.52
N GLU A 24 5.24 12.69 -2.51
CA GLU A 24 5.89 13.21 -1.29
C GLU A 24 5.07 14.31 -0.63
N LYS A 25 4.57 15.28 -1.42
CA LYS A 25 3.66 16.34 -0.95
C LYS A 25 2.41 15.76 -0.26
N ASN A 26 1.74 14.81 -0.92
CA ASN A 26 0.54 14.18 -0.36
C ASN A 26 0.87 13.32 0.88
N ALA A 27 2.04 12.68 0.89
CA ALA A 27 2.48 11.89 2.03
C ALA A 27 2.78 12.77 3.25
N GLU A 28 3.44 13.90 3.05
CA GLU A 28 3.70 14.88 4.11
C GLU A 28 2.39 15.49 4.65
N GLU A 29 1.53 16.00 3.76
CA GLU A 29 0.27 16.66 4.14
C GLU A 29 -0.68 15.73 4.93
N HIS A 30 -0.66 14.43 4.63
CA HIS A 30 -1.56 13.45 5.22
C HIS A 30 -0.86 12.42 6.13
N LYS A 31 0.42 12.63 6.44
CA LYS A 31 1.23 11.76 7.32
C LYS A 31 1.21 10.29 6.88
N LEU A 32 1.35 10.06 5.58
CA LEU A 32 1.34 8.73 4.96
C LEU A 32 2.73 8.13 5.05
N LYS A 33 2.78 6.81 5.28
CA LYS A 33 4.02 6.10 5.66
C LYS A 33 4.50 5.16 4.56
N TYR A 34 3.57 4.50 3.89
CA TYR A 34 3.87 3.44 2.95
C TYR A 34 3.34 3.77 1.57
N LEU A 35 3.99 3.21 0.56
CA LEU A 35 3.56 3.23 -0.83
C LEU A 35 3.42 1.78 -1.33
N LEU A 36 2.32 1.50 -2.02
CA LEU A 36 2.09 0.28 -2.79
C LEU A 36 1.59 0.65 -4.18
N ALA A 37 2.40 0.37 -5.20
CA ALA A 37 2.07 0.59 -6.59
C ALA A 37 2.02 -0.73 -7.36
N HIS A 38 1.15 -0.76 -8.36
CA HIS A 38 1.12 -1.81 -9.38
C HIS A 38 1.47 -1.16 -10.71
N ALA A 39 2.49 -1.69 -11.36
CA ALA A 39 2.92 -1.32 -12.68
C ALA A 39 2.87 -2.55 -13.60
N GLU A 40 2.95 -2.32 -14.91
CA GLU A 40 2.99 -3.38 -15.92
C GLU A 40 4.13 -4.38 -15.70
N ASP A 41 5.24 -3.92 -15.12
CA ASP A 41 6.46 -4.67 -14.87
C ASP A 41 6.60 -5.17 -13.43
N GLY A 42 5.61 -4.94 -12.55
CA GLY A 42 5.57 -5.55 -11.23
C GLY A 42 4.95 -4.71 -10.11
N VAL A 43 5.09 -5.23 -8.89
CA VAL A 43 4.66 -4.57 -7.66
C VAL A 43 5.82 -3.72 -7.13
N ILE A 44 5.51 -2.48 -6.76
CA ILE A 44 6.47 -1.51 -6.26
C ILE A 44 6.05 -1.12 -4.85
N TRP A 45 6.89 -1.40 -3.87
CA TRP A 45 6.73 -0.81 -2.56
C TRP A 45 7.57 0.45 -2.39
N GLY A 46 7.15 1.32 -1.50
CA GLY A 46 7.96 2.44 -1.03
C GLY A 46 7.68 2.79 0.43
N TYR A 47 8.56 3.61 0.97
CA TYR A 47 8.49 4.13 2.33
C TYR A 47 8.85 5.61 2.31
N PHE A 48 8.13 6.42 3.08
CA PHE A 48 8.44 7.84 3.24
C PHE A 48 9.31 8.04 4.47
N LYS A 49 10.52 8.55 4.25
CA LYS A 49 11.50 8.83 5.31
C LYS A 49 11.87 10.30 5.23
N GLU A 50 11.54 11.05 6.28
CA GLU A 50 11.85 12.50 6.37
C GLU A 50 11.28 13.30 5.19
N GLY A 51 10.10 12.90 4.68
CA GLY A 51 9.43 13.53 3.53
C GLY A 51 9.86 12.98 2.17
N GLU A 52 10.96 12.23 2.09
CA GLU A 52 11.45 11.67 0.83
C GLU A 52 10.92 10.25 0.58
N LEU A 53 10.60 9.97 -0.68
CA LEU A 53 10.16 8.64 -1.10
C LEU A 53 11.36 7.74 -1.41
N VAL A 54 11.51 6.69 -0.61
CA VAL A 54 12.41 5.57 -0.93
C VAL A 54 11.60 4.44 -1.56
N ALA A 55 11.81 4.18 -2.85
CA ALA A 55 11.15 3.09 -3.57
C ALA A 55 12.02 1.81 -3.60
N SER A 56 11.38 0.65 -3.50
CA SER A 56 12.01 -0.68 -3.53
C SER A 56 12.94 -0.89 -4.73
N GLY A 57 12.58 -0.44 -5.93
CA GLY A 57 13.42 -0.53 -7.13
C GLY A 57 14.69 0.33 -7.11
N ASN A 58 14.78 1.31 -6.20
CA ASN A 58 16.01 2.08 -5.97
C ASN A 58 16.98 1.33 -5.05
N VAL A 59 16.44 0.50 -4.14
CA VAL A 59 17.21 -0.32 -3.20
C VAL A 59 17.63 -1.66 -3.81
N PHE A 60 16.74 -2.27 -4.61
CA PHE A 60 16.93 -3.53 -5.30
C PHE A 60 16.75 -3.31 -6.81
N PRO A 61 17.84 -3.07 -7.58
CA PRO A 61 17.77 -2.69 -8.99
C PRO A 61 17.06 -3.71 -9.91
N GLN A 62 16.93 -4.96 -9.46
CA GLN A 62 16.21 -6.02 -10.16
C GLN A 62 14.68 -5.91 -10.07
N LEU A 63 14.14 -5.03 -9.22
CA LEU A 63 12.71 -4.81 -9.05
C LEU A 63 12.20 -3.66 -9.93
N ALA A 64 10.89 -3.64 -10.17
CA ALA A 64 10.23 -2.58 -10.93
C ALA A 64 10.50 -1.19 -10.31
N LYS A 65 10.70 -0.20 -11.18
CA LYS A 65 10.93 1.20 -10.79
C LYS A 65 9.64 1.99 -10.92
N LEU A 66 9.44 2.93 -10.00
CA LEU A 66 8.29 3.82 -10.04
C LEU A 66 8.39 4.80 -11.22
N ARG A 67 7.56 4.57 -12.24
CA ARG A 67 7.55 5.36 -13.48
C ARG A 67 6.11 5.55 -13.94
N LEU A 68 5.76 6.78 -14.33
CA LEU A 68 4.40 7.10 -14.74
C LEU A 68 3.95 6.30 -15.98
N CYS A 69 4.87 5.97 -16.89
CA CYS A 69 4.56 5.27 -18.14
C CYS A 69 4.14 3.81 -17.97
N THR A 70 4.58 3.12 -16.90
CA THR A 70 4.20 1.73 -16.61
C THR A 70 3.19 1.62 -15.47
N LEU A 71 2.91 2.73 -14.77
CA LEU A 71 2.07 2.75 -13.59
C LEU A 71 0.59 2.49 -13.96
N GLN A 72 -0.05 1.59 -13.22
CA GLN A 72 -1.49 1.31 -13.35
C GLN A 72 -2.25 1.92 -12.16
N GLN A 73 -1.72 1.74 -10.96
CA GLN A 73 -2.23 2.36 -9.74
C GLN A 73 -1.12 2.54 -8.70
N CYS A 74 -1.24 3.58 -7.88
CA CYS A 74 -0.38 3.86 -6.74
C CYS A 74 -1.22 4.23 -5.53
N ARG A 75 -0.98 3.58 -4.40
CA ARG A 75 -1.62 3.88 -3.12
C ARG A 75 -0.55 4.28 -2.14
N ILE A 76 -0.65 5.49 -1.60
CA ILE A 76 0.14 5.92 -0.46
C ILE A 76 -0.79 5.98 0.75
N PHE A 77 -0.37 5.39 1.86
CA PHE A 77 -1.28 5.12 2.96
C PHE A 77 -0.60 5.21 4.32
N GLY A 78 -1.44 5.45 5.32
CA GLY A 78 -1.05 5.49 6.71
C GLY A 78 -2.24 5.26 7.62
N LYS A 79 -2.01 5.48 8.91
CA LYS A 79 -2.97 5.11 9.96
C LYS A 79 -4.35 5.73 9.75
N ASN A 80 -4.43 6.97 9.29
CA ASN A 80 -5.67 7.75 9.26
C ASN A 80 -6.12 8.16 7.84
N ALA A 81 -5.32 7.86 6.82
CA ALA A 81 -5.58 8.33 5.47
C ALA A 81 -4.95 7.43 4.41
N GLU A 82 -5.51 7.52 3.20
CA GLU A 82 -4.94 6.96 1.98
C GLU A 82 -5.15 7.95 0.82
N VAL A 83 -4.12 8.13 0.01
CA VAL A 83 -4.26 8.67 -1.34
C VAL A 83 -4.08 7.55 -2.35
N MET A 84 -5.03 7.43 -3.27
CA MET A 84 -4.97 6.48 -4.38
C MET A 84 -4.95 7.27 -5.69
N LEU A 85 -3.95 6.99 -6.52
CA LEU A 85 -3.80 7.44 -7.90
C LEU A 85 -4.02 6.24 -8.82
N TRP A 86 -4.84 6.37 -9.86
CA TRP A 86 -5.09 5.28 -10.80
C TRP A 86 -5.39 5.79 -12.21
N LYS A 87 -5.12 4.94 -13.19
CA LYS A 87 -5.38 5.24 -14.61
C LYS A 87 -6.82 4.91 -14.99
N VAL A 88 -7.47 5.79 -15.76
CA VAL A 88 -8.78 5.59 -16.39
C VAL A 88 -8.67 5.97 -17.86
N GLY A 89 -8.58 4.99 -18.75
CA GLY A 89 -8.19 5.23 -20.14
C GLY A 89 -6.79 5.82 -20.19
N GLU A 90 -6.65 6.99 -20.82
CA GLU A 90 -5.38 7.75 -20.85
C GLU A 90 -5.26 8.83 -19.76
N SER A 91 -6.27 8.96 -18.90
CA SER A 91 -6.29 9.99 -17.87
C SER A 91 -5.98 9.45 -16.48
N TRP A 92 -5.35 10.28 -15.65
CA TRP A 92 -5.13 9.98 -14.24
C TRP A 92 -6.30 10.48 -13.40
N LYS A 93 -6.66 9.70 -12.38
CA LYS A 93 -7.57 10.12 -11.31
C LYS A 93 -6.91 9.88 -9.98
N ALA A 94 -7.21 10.76 -9.02
CA ALA A 94 -6.79 10.58 -7.65
C ALA A 94 -7.94 10.82 -6.67
N ARG A 95 -7.84 10.18 -5.51
CA ARG A 95 -8.75 10.37 -4.39
C ARG A 95 -7.98 10.30 -3.08
N LEU A 96 -8.49 11.02 -2.10
CA LEU A 96 -8.08 11.00 -0.71
C LEU A 96 -9.21 10.38 0.11
N ILE A 97 -8.84 9.45 1.00
CA ILE A 97 -9.72 8.89 2.01
C ILE A 97 -9.17 9.29 3.38
N LYS A 98 -10.02 9.83 4.26
CA LYS A 98 -9.72 10.13 5.66
C LYS A 98 -10.80 9.53 6.56
N ASP A 99 -10.39 8.90 7.66
CA ASP A 99 -11.31 8.23 8.59
C ASP A 99 -10.94 8.45 10.06
N GLU A 100 -10.20 9.51 10.35
CA GLU A 100 -9.74 9.87 11.71
C GLU A 100 -10.90 10.13 12.69
N HIS A 101 -12.10 10.46 12.20
CA HIS A 101 -13.30 10.64 13.00
C HIS A 101 -14.08 9.35 13.28
N LEU A 102 -13.71 8.22 12.65
CA LEU A 102 -14.39 6.94 12.82
C LEU A 102 -13.80 6.11 13.97
N SER A 103 -14.65 5.33 14.63
CA SER A 103 -14.24 4.38 15.66
C SER A 103 -14.07 2.96 15.09
N LYS A 104 -13.58 2.01 15.90
CA LYS A 104 -13.32 0.63 15.45
C LYS A 104 -14.59 -0.12 15.05
N GLU A 105 -15.73 0.34 15.52
CA GLU A 105 -17.05 -0.23 15.27
C GLU A 105 -17.59 0.19 13.90
N ASP A 106 -17.02 1.22 13.26
CA ASP A 106 -17.48 1.77 11.98
C ASP A 106 -16.90 1.04 10.75
N TYR A 107 -15.92 0.15 10.94
CA TYR A 107 -15.26 -0.57 9.85
C TYR A 107 -14.87 -1.99 10.21
N ILE A 108 -14.76 -2.84 9.19
CA ILE A 108 -14.15 -4.17 9.32
C ILE A 108 -12.64 -4.02 9.11
N CYS A 109 -11.84 -4.46 10.09
CA CYS A 109 -10.39 -4.50 9.98
C CYS A 109 -9.95 -5.88 9.46
N GLU A 110 -9.53 -5.95 8.20
CA GLU A 110 -8.99 -7.15 7.57
C GLU A 110 -7.45 -7.15 7.62
N LYS A 111 -6.86 -8.33 7.87
CA LYS A 111 -5.41 -8.57 7.81
C LYS A 111 -5.11 -9.45 6.60
N GLN A 112 -4.88 -8.85 5.43
CA GLN A 112 -4.57 -9.58 4.21
C GLN A 112 -3.18 -10.19 4.28
N ILE A 113 -3.05 -11.44 3.85
CA ILE A 113 -1.77 -12.16 3.79
C ILE A 113 -1.03 -11.73 2.51
N LEU A 114 0.18 -11.21 2.66
CA LEU A 114 1.07 -10.99 1.52
C LEU A 114 1.95 -12.21 1.28
N TRP A 115 2.36 -12.38 0.03
CA TRP A 115 3.39 -13.34 -0.38
C TRP A 115 4.73 -13.02 0.29
N GLY A 116 5.55 -14.06 0.46
CA GLY A 116 6.83 -13.98 1.17
C GLY A 116 6.87 -15.00 2.30
N THR A 117 7.57 -16.10 2.09
CA THR A 117 7.82 -17.16 3.08
C THR A 117 9.26 -17.16 3.58
N GLN A 118 10.16 -16.45 2.89
CA GLN A 118 11.56 -16.30 3.27
C GLN A 118 12.11 -14.93 2.88
N GLN A 119 13.18 -14.52 3.56
CA GLN A 119 14.05 -13.41 3.16
C GLN A 119 15.04 -13.89 2.10
N GLU A 120 15.40 -12.98 1.19
CA GLU A 120 16.40 -13.16 0.14
C GLU A 120 17.46 -12.06 0.21
N GLY A 121 18.68 -12.39 -0.23
CA GLY A 121 19.76 -11.43 -0.41
C GLY A 121 20.29 -10.81 0.88
N GLU A 122 21.12 -9.78 0.71
CA GLU A 122 21.74 -9.05 1.80
C GLU A 122 20.75 -8.18 2.57
N PHE A 123 21.04 -7.94 3.84
CA PHE A 123 20.33 -6.95 4.63
C PHE A 123 20.42 -5.57 3.98
N LYS A 124 19.26 -4.91 3.83
CA LYS A 124 19.17 -3.51 3.46
C LYS A 124 18.42 -2.76 4.57
N PRO A 125 18.88 -1.55 4.95
CA PRO A 125 18.10 -0.70 5.83
C PRO A 125 16.70 -0.45 5.24
N ASP A 126 15.68 -0.46 6.07
CA ASP A 126 14.29 -0.10 5.75
C ASP A 126 13.51 -1.08 4.83
N PHE A 127 14.18 -2.01 4.13
CA PHE A 127 13.52 -2.99 3.25
C PHE A 127 14.03 -4.42 3.45
N THR A 128 13.12 -5.37 3.26
CA THR A 128 13.45 -6.80 3.15
C THR A 128 13.01 -7.31 1.79
N LEU A 129 13.94 -7.85 0.99
CA LEU A 129 13.62 -8.63 -0.20
C LEU A 129 13.11 -10.00 0.24
N VAL A 130 11.94 -10.38 -0.26
CA VAL A 130 11.30 -11.64 0.13
C VAL A 130 10.89 -12.44 -1.11
N SER A 131 10.88 -13.75 -0.98
CA SER A 131 10.39 -14.67 -2.00
C SER A 131 9.31 -15.61 -1.44
N ASP A 132 8.41 -16.07 -2.31
CA ASP A 132 7.31 -16.96 -1.93
C ASP A 132 7.50 -18.39 -2.45
N GLY A 133 7.44 -19.36 -1.53
CA GLY A 133 7.51 -20.78 -1.81
C GLY A 133 8.74 -21.16 -2.64
N SER A 134 8.57 -22.19 -3.48
CA SER A 134 9.59 -22.65 -4.44
C SER A 134 9.53 -21.94 -5.79
N GLN A 135 8.42 -21.24 -6.10
CA GLN A 135 8.27 -20.52 -7.37
C GLN A 135 9.08 -19.23 -7.42
N GLY A 136 9.49 -18.70 -6.26
CA GLY A 136 10.46 -17.61 -6.19
C GLY A 136 9.92 -16.26 -6.66
N LEU A 137 8.60 -16.03 -6.57
CA LEU A 137 8.00 -14.72 -6.78
C LEU A 137 8.57 -13.74 -5.76
N LYS A 138 9.17 -12.65 -6.23
CA LYS A 138 9.95 -11.71 -5.41
C LYS A 138 9.31 -10.33 -5.36
N HIS A 139 9.39 -9.71 -4.18
CA HIS A 139 9.16 -8.28 -3.99
C HIS A 139 9.96 -7.81 -2.75
N ALA A 140 10.18 -6.50 -2.62
CA ALA A 140 10.84 -5.95 -1.43
C ALA A 140 9.87 -5.11 -0.64
N VAL A 141 9.54 -5.55 0.58
CA VAL A 141 8.61 -4.87 1.48
C VAL A 141 9.36 -3.90 2.40
N PRO A 142 8.79 -2.73 2.75
CA PRO A 142 9.39 -1.73 3.63
C PRO A 142 9.23 -2.12 5.10
N LEU A 143 9.71 -3.31 5.43
CA LEU A 143 9.73 -3.89 6.77
C LEU A 143 11.10 -4.50 7.00
N THR A 144 11.53 -4.51 8.25
CA THR A 144 12.71 -5.24 8.72
C THR A 144 12.30 -6.21 9.83
N ASN A 145 13.18 -7.15 10.17
CA ASN A 145 12.97 -8.12 11.26
C ASN A 145 11.67 -8.94 11.12
N ILE A 146 11.36 -9.39 9.89
CA ILE A 146 10.17 -10.18 9.60
C ILE A 146 10.36 -11.61 10.17
N PRO A 147 9.41 -12.14 10.97
CA PRO A 147 9.57 -13.43 11.64
C PRO A 147 9.23 -14.61 10.71
N PHE A 148 10.10 -14.89 9.73
CA PHE A 148 9.95 -16.06 8.86
C PHE A 148 10.10 -17.37 9.63
N SER A 149 9.36 -18.40 9.20
CA SER A 149 9.48 -19.75 9.75
C SER A 149 10.84 -20.34 9.39
N GLN A 150 11.52 -20.90 10.39
CA GLN A 150 12.76 -21.66 10.17
C GLN A 150 12.47 -23.10 9.69
N ASN A 151 11.22 -23.55 9.80
CA ASN A 151 10.82 -24.89 9.38
C ASN A 151 10.37 -24.88 7.91
N LYS A 152 11.18 -25.47 7.04
CA LYS A 152 10.90 -25.58 5.60
C LYS A 152 9.62 -26.36 5.26
N ASN A 153 9.14 -27.20 6.17
CA ASN A 153 7.89 -27.96 6.01
C ASN A 153 6.66 -27.18 6.49
N ASN A 154 6.83 -26.01 7.13
CA ASN A 154 5.76 -25.13 7.56
C ASN A 154 6.02 -23.70 7.05
N LEU A 155 5.67 -23.49 5.78
CA LEU A 155 5.82 -22.21 5.09
C LEU A 155 4.74 -21.22 5.58
N TYR A 156 5.05 -20.53 6.67
CA TYR A 156 4.25 -19.42 7.16
C TYR A 156 4.55 -18.15 6.35
N ARG A 157 3.49 -17.43 5.98
CA ARG A 157 3.58 -16.07 5.43
C ARG A 157 3.36 -15.08 6.57
N PRO A 158 4.38 -14.37 7.06
CA PRO A 158 4.23 -13.47 8.20
C PRO A 158 3.74 -12.07 7.80
N ILE A 159 3.82 -11.66 6.54
CA ILE A 159 3.57 -10.27 6.16
C ILE A 159 2.05 -10.02 6.07
N ARG A 160 1.57 -8.96 6.71
CA ARG A 160 0.16 -8.55 6.69
C ARG A 160 0.00 -7.13 6.19
N LEU A 161 -0.89 -6.97 5.22
CA LEU A 161 -1.43 -5.69 4.80
C LEU A 161 -2.75 -5.45 5.54
N ILE A 162 -2.86 -4.30 6.21
CA ILE A 162 -4.04 -3.96 7.00
C ILE A 162 -4.98 -3.12 6.16
N VAL A 163 -6.24 -3.56 6.07
CA VAL A 163 -7.27 -2.94 5.26
C VAL A 163 -8.48 -2.64 6.15
N HIS A 164 -9.03 -1.44 6.02
CA HIS A 164 -10.33 -1.10 6.59
C HIS A 164 -11.38 -1.14 5.49
N HIS A 165 -12.48 -1.84 5.74
CA HIS A 165 -13.66 -1.89 4.87
C HIS A 165 -14.81 -1.14 5.54
N TYR A 166 -15.39 -0.19 4.81
CA TYR A 166 -16.52 0.61 5.28
C TYR A 166 -17.82 0.08 4.70
N ILE A 167 -18.84 0.01 5.55
CA ILE A 167 -20.12 -0.59 5.21
C ILE A 167 -21.12 0.52 4.91
N ASP A 168 -21.87 0.34 3.83
CA ASP A 168 -23.03 1.15 3.48
C ASP A 168 -24.29 0.29 3.61
N TYR A 169 -25.34 0.90 4.15
CA TYR A 169 -26.63 0.27 4.37
C TYR A 169 -27.67 1.02 3.53
N ASP A 170 -28.41 0.28 2.71
CA ASP A 170 -29.56 0.82 1.98
C ASP A 170 -30.82 0.51 2.77
N ASP A 171 -31.36 1.53 3.45
CA ASP A 171 -32.55 1.40 4.30
C ASP A 171 -33.80 0.95 3.53
N ASN A 172 -33.87 1.17 2.21
CA ASN A 172 -35.03 0.78 1.41
C ASN A 172 -35.04 -0.71 1.06
N SER A 173 -33.86 -1.30 0.82
CA SER A 173 -33.72 -2.71 0.43
C SER A 173 -33.26 -3.61 1.56
N GLY A 174 -32.74 -3.05 2.65
CA GLY A 174 -32.12 -3.78 3.76
C GLY A 174 -30.72 -4.35 3.43
N VAL A 175 -30.13 -3.98 2.29
CA VAL A 175 -28.83 -4.50 1.84
C VAL A 175 -27.67 -3.77 2.53
N ALA A 176 -26.69 -4.55 3.00
CA ALA A 176 -25.39 -4.06 3.43
C ALA A 176 -24.31 -4.41 2.40
N ARG A 177 -23.39 -3.47 2.13
CA ARG A 177 -22.26 -3.69 1.21
C ARG A 177 -20.99 -2.99 1.68
N ILE A 178 -19.84 -3.53 1.30
CA ILE A 178 -18.57 -2.79 1.40
C ILE A 178 -18.60 -1.70 0.32
N CYS A 179 -18.75 -0.44 0.72
CA CYS A 179 -18.79 0.68 -0.22
C CYS A 179 -17.41 1.22 -0.55
N LEU A 180 -16.44 1.01 0.33
CA LEU A 180 -15.09 1.53 0.21
C LEU A 180 -14.11 0.69 1.02
N SER A 181 -12.86 0.66 0.59
CA SER A 181 -11.77 0.08 1.37
C SER A 181 -10.49 0.89 1.20
N ARG A 182 -9.71 1.00 2.27
CA ARG A 182 -8.39 1.67 2.25
C ARG A 182 -7.32 0.82 2.91
N LEU A 183 -6.08 0.98 2.47
CA LEU A 183 -4.90 0.49 3.16
C LEU A 183 -4.62 1.38 4.37
N VAL A 184 -4.09 0.75 5.41
CA VAL A 184 -3.91 1.37 6.72
C VAL A 184 -2.47 1.22 7.20
N ASP A 185 -1.94 0.00 7.12
CA ASP A 185 -0.65 -0.33 7.70
C ASP A 185 -0.07 -1.58 7.04
N LEU A 186 1.24 -1.74 7.18
CA LEU A 186 1.99 -2.91 6.74
C LEU A 186 2.80 -3.42 7.94
N ARG A 187 2.67 -4.70 8.29
CA ARG A 187 3.37 -5.25 9.46
C ARG A 187 3.73 -6.72 9.32
N GLY A 188 4.76 -7.14 10.04
CA GLY A 188 5.02 -8.55 10.31
C GLY A 188 4.07 -9.07 11.39
N ALA A 189 3.33 -10.12 11.10
CA ALA A 189 2.59 -10.89 12.09
C ALA A 189 3.55 -11.87 12.78
N LYS A 190 3.56 -11.83 14.11
CA LYS A 190 4.21 -12.88 14.90
C LYS A 190 3.49 -14.21 14.64
N ILE A 191 4.26 -15.29 14.66
CA ILE A 191 3.75 -16.66 14.74
C ILE A 191 3.10 -16.83 16.12
#